data_AF-A0A5C7ZI89-F1
#
_entry.id   AF-A0A5C7ZI89-F1
#
_cell.length_a   1.000
_cell.length_b   1.000
_cell.length_c   1.000
_cell.angle_alpha   90.00
_cell.angle_beta   90.00
_cell.angle_gamma   90.00
#
_symmetry.space_group_name_H-M   'P 1'
#
loop_
_entity.id
_entity.type
_entity.pdbx_description
1 polymer ?
#
loop_
_entity_poly.entity_id
_entity_poly.type
_entity_poly.pdbx_seq_one_letter_code
_entity_poly.pdbx_strand_id
1 'polypeptide(L)'
;MLMSAHRPLGDLENPSEFIARHIGISAQDETLMLGVIGEASRRALIESIVPRSIARSQGMQLPAPVTEAAALEQLKGIARKNKLYKSFIGQGYHGTHTPGVILRNILENPAWYTAYTPYQAEISQGRMEAVVNLLTMVCDMTG
;
A
#
# COMPACT_ATOMS: atom_id res chain seq x y z
N MET A 1 8.04 -5.69 48.24
CA MET A 1 7.58 -6.17 46.93
C MET A 1 8.59 -5.68 45.89
N LEU A 2 9.44 -6.57 45.38
CA LEU A 2 10.37 -6.26 44.29
C LEU A 2 9.55 -6.13 43.01
N MET A 3 9.41 -4.91 42.48
CA MET A 3 8.88 -4.73 41.14
C MET A 3 9.92 -5.26 40.16
N SER A 4 9.51 -6.21 39.31
CA SER A 4 10.35 -6.75 38.24
C SER A 4 10.86 -5.61 37.36
N ALA A 5 12.18 -5.47 37.25
CA ALA A 5 12.83 -4.47 36.39
C ALA A 5 12.76 -4.84 34.89
N HIS A 6 12.15 -5.97 34.54
CA HIS A 6 12.08 -6.48 33.19
C HIS A 6 10.81 -5.99 32.50
N ARG A 7 10.96 -5.36 31.33
CA ARG A 7 9.85 -5.01 30.44
C ARG A 7 9.11 -6.29 30.05
N PRO A 8 7.76 -6.31 30.09
CA PRO A 8 6.99 -7.44 29.61
C PRO A 8 7.25 -7.68 28.12
N LEU A 9 7.17 -8.94 27.68
CA LEU A 9 7.49 -9.34 26.30
C LEU A 9 6.68 -8.53 25.25
N GLY A 10 5.41 -8.23 25.52
CA GLY A 10 4.57 -7.42 24.63
C GLY A 10 5.10 -6.00 24.36
N ASP A 11 5.86 -5.42 25.29
CA ASP A 11 6.50 -4.11 25.11
C ASP A 11 7.71 -4.19 24.16
N LEU A 12 8.18 -5.41 23.85
CA LEU A 12 9.31 -5.67 22.94
C LEU A 12 8.85 -6.02 21.51
N GLU A 13 7.58 -6.34 21.29
CA GLU A 13 7.08 -6.96 20.05
C GLU A 13 6.70 -5.97 18.93
N ASN A 14 6.80 -4.65 19.17
CA ASN A 14 6.47 -3.54 18.24
C ASN A 14 5.48 -3.89 17.11
N PRO A 15 4.23 -4.27 17.43
CA PRO A 15 3.25 -4.70 16.43
C PRO A 15 2.84 -3.58 15.46
N SER A 16 3.19 -2.34 15.76
CA SER A 16 2.95 -1.14 14.96
C SER A 16 4.12 -0.75 14.05
N GLU A 17 5.15 -1.60 13.89
CA GLU A 17 6.38 -1.25 13.15
C GLU A 17 6.15 -0.68 11.74
N PHE A 18 5.09 -1.12 11.06
CA PHE A 18 4.76 -0.66 9.70
C PHE A 18 4.41 0.84 9.65
N ILE A 19 3.83 1.39 10.72
CA ILE A 19 3.37 2.79 10.76
C ILE A 19 4.54 3.74 10.48
N ALA A 20 5.70 3.50 11.08
CA ALA A 20 6.90 4.33 10.91
C ALA A 20 7.56 4.18 9.53
N ARG A 21 7.29 3.10 8.79
CA ARG A 21 7.75 2.94 7.40
C ARG A 21 6.80 3.58 6.39
N HIS A 22 5.51 3.59 6.72
CA HIS A 22 4.47 4.16 5.88
C HIS A 22 4.36 5.69 6.02
N ILE A 23 4.44 6.21 7.25
CA ILE A 23 4.40 7.64 7.53
C ILE A 23 5.83 8.19 7.50
N GLY A 24 6.13 9.00 6.48
CA GLY A 24 7.47 9.60 6.33
C GLY A 24 7.74 10.81 7.23
N ILE A 25 6.71 11.35 7.90
CA ILE A 25 6.82 12.54 8.76
C ILE A 25 7.31 12.12 10.16
N SER A 26 8.47 12.63 10.58
CA SER A 26 8.98 12.42 11.93
C SER A 26 8.24 13.30 12.96
N ALA A 27 8.47 13.04 14.25
CA ALA A 27 7.91 13.90 15.32
C ALA A 27 8.44 15.34 15.26
N GLN A 28 9.70 15.51 14.84
CA GLN A 28 10.30 16.82 14.63
C GLN A 28 9.66 17.54 13.44
N ASP A 29 9.44 16.83 12.33
CA ASP A 29 8.76 17.37 11.15
C ASP A 29 7.32 17.76 11.48
N GLU A 30 6.59 16.92 12.22
CA GLU A 30 5.21 17.21 12.66
C GLU A 30 5.17 18.51 13.48
N THR A 31 6.10 18.68 14.43
CA THR A 31 6.18 19.90 15.25
C THR A 31 6.48 21.14 14.39
N LEU A 32 7.43 21.04 13.46
CA LEU A 32 7.78 22.13 12.55
C LEU A 32 6.59 22.52 11.67
N MET A 33 5.95 21.54 11.03
CA MET A 33 4.80 21.75 10.15
C MET A 33 3.61 22.37 10.89
N LEU A 34 3.30 21.88 12.10
CA LEU A 34 2.25 22.45 12.95
C LEU A 34 2.55 23.90 13.34
N GLY A 35 3.81 24.22 13.63
CA GLY A 35 4.25 25.58 13.90
C GLY A 35 4.03 26.53 12.72
N VAL A 36 4.27 26.08 11.48
CA VAL A 36 3.99 26.86 10.26
C VAL A 36 2.49 27.07 10.06
N ILE A 37 1.68 26.03 10.31
CA ILE A 37 0.22 26.11 10.18
C ILE A 37 -0.41 26.96 11.29
N GLY A 38 0.24 27.06 12.45
CA GLY A 38 -0.26 27.78 13.63
C GLY A 38 -1.17 26.94 14.53
N GLU A 39 -1.06 25.61 14.46
CA GLU A 39 -1.89 24.68 15.25
C GLU A 39 -1.10 24.06 16.40
N ALA A 40 -1.75 23.90 17.56
CA ALA A 40 -1.08 23.42 18.77
C ALA A 40 -0.78 21.92 18.78
N SER A 41 -1.52 21.13 17.98
CA SER A 41 -1.32 19.68 17.84
C SER A 41 -2.01 19.16 16.59
N ARG A 42 -1.64 17.95 16.16
CA ARG A 42 -2.36 17.23 15.11
C ARG A 42 -3.85 17.04 15.43
N ARG A 43 -4.22 16.85 16.70
CA ARG A 43 -5.63 16.77 17.13
C ARG A 43 -6.36 18.09 16.86
N ALA A 44 -5.76 19.21 17.27
CA ALA A 44 -6.35 20.54 17.10
C ALA A 44 -6.58 20.86 15.61
N LEU A 45 -5.58 20.58 14.77
CA LEU A 45 -5.68 20.71 13.31
C LEU A 45 -6.85 19.90 12.70
N ILE A 46 -7.03 18.65 13.13
CA ILE A 46 -8.14 17.83 12.62
C ILE A 46 -9.50 18.39 13.08
N GLU A 47 -9.59 18.88 14.31
CA GLU A 47 -10.82 19.45 14.87
C GLU A 47 -11.18 20.81 14.25
N SER A 48 -10.20 21.59 13.78
CA SER A 48 -10.45 22.84 13.07
C SER A 48 -10.90 22.64 11.62
N ILE A 49 -10.50 21.54 10.98
CA ILE A 49 -10.83 21.22 9.57
C ILE A 49 -12.10 20.39 9.42
N VAL A 50 -12.30 19.36 10.25
CA VAL A 50 -13.39 18.39 10.08
C VAL A 50 -14.61 18.80 10.90
N PRO A 51 -15.76 19.11 10.27
CA PRO A 51 -16.96 19.48 11.02
C PRO A 51 -17.42 18.38 11.98
N ARG A 52 -17.71 18.74 13.23
CA ARG A 52 -18.13 17.78 14.27
C ARG A 52 -19.39 17.02 13.93
N SER A 53 -20.27 17.57 13.10
CA SER A 53 -21.50 16.89 12.64
C SER A 53 -21.24 15.66 11.78
N ILE A 54 -20.07 15.56 11.13
CA ILE A 54 -19.68 14.42 10.29
C ILE A 54 -18.48 13.65 10.85
N ALA A 55 -17.84 14.17 11.89
CA ALA A 55 -16.74 13.49 12.55
C ALA A 55 -17.23 12.22 13.26
N ARG A 56 -16.48 11.12 13.11
CA ARG A 56 -16.77 9.88 13.83
C ARG A 56 -16.55 10.08 15.34
N SER A 57 -17.53 9.67 16.14
CA SER A 57 -17.45 9.75 17.61
C SER A 57 -16.71 8.56 18.24
N GLN A 58 -16.54 7.47 17.50
CA GLN A 58 -15.89 6.24 17.95
C GLN A 58 -14.82 5.79 16.95
N GLY A 59 -13.78 5.16 17.48
CA GLY A 59 -12.70 4.57 16.68
C GLY A 59 -13.20 3.49 15.71
N MET A 60 -12.31 3.06 14.80
CA MET A 60 -12.62 1.97 13.90
C MET A 60 -12.61 0.64 14.64
N GLN A 61 -13.63 -0.19 14.43
CA GLN A 61 -13.66 -1.56 14.91
C GLN A 61 -12.83 -2.42 13.95
N LEU A 62 -11.52 -2.37 14.12
CA LEU A 62 -10.55 -3.14 13.34
C LEU A 62 -9.79 -4.10 14.26
N PRO A 63 -9.27 -5.22 13.72
CA PRO A 63 -8.31 -6.03 14.45
C PRO A 63 -7.11 -5.19 14.93
N ALA A 64 -6.46 -5.66 15.99
CA ALA A 64 -5.21 -5.06 16.44
C ALA A 64 -4.17 -5.06 15.31
N PRO A 65 -3.31 -4.03 15.22
CA PRO A 65 -2.23 -4.02 14.24
C PRO A 65 -1.30 -5.22 14.46
N VAL A 66 -0.72 -5.69 13.36
CA VAL A 66 0.28 -6.76 13.35
C VAL A 66 1.48 -6.31 12.54
N THR A 67 2.62 -6.96 12.78
CA THR A 67 3.86 -6.71 12.01
C THR A 67 3.69 -7.06 10.53
N GLU A 68 4.58 -6.57 9.68
CA GLU A 68 4.54 -6.90 8.24
C GLU A 68 4.66 -8.41 8.01
N ALA A 69 5.55 -9.07 8.76
CA ALA A 69 5.77 -10.50 8.68
C ALA A 69 4.53 -11.32 9.08
N ALA A 70 3.87 -10.92 10.18
CA ALA A 70 2.66 -11.58 10.65
C ALA A 70 1.49 -11.37 9.68
N ALA A 71 1.32 -10.17 9.12
CA ALA A 71 0.31 -9.90 8.09
C ALA A 71 0.51 -10.81 6.86
N LEU A 72 1.75 -10.94 6.38
CA LEU A 72 2.07 -11.81 5.24
C LEU A 72 1.83 -13.29 5.55
N GLU A 73 2.15 -13.76 6.77
CA GLU A 73 1.88 -15.12 7.20
C GLU A 73 0.37 -15.41 7.22
N GLN A 74 -0.42 -14.53 7.85
CA GLN A 74 -1.88 -14.64 7.89
C GLN A 74 -2.48 -14.69 6.49
N LEU A 75 -2.06 -13.78 5.61
CA LEU A 75 -2.55 -13.73 4.23
C LEU A 75 -2.16 -14.98 3.43
N LYS A 76 -0.95 -15.52 3.62
CA LYS A 76 -0.54 -16.81 3.06
C LYS A 76 -1.41 -17.95 3.59
N GLY A 77 -1.77 -17.94 4.88
CA GLY A 77 -2.69 -18.91 5.48
C GLY A 77 -4.08 -18.90 4.82
N ILE A 78 -4.60 -17.70 4.51
CA ILE A 78 -5.86 -17.55 3.76
C ILE A 78 -5.69 -18.04 2.32
N ALA A 79 -4.63 -17.61 1.63
CA ALA A 79 -4.37 -17.98 0.23
C ALA A 79 -4.23 -19.50 0.03
N ARG A 80 -3.70 -20.23 1.02
CA ARG A 80 -3.61 -21.71 1.01
C ARG A 80 -4.95 -22.43 0.97
N LYS A 81 -6.06 -21.75 1.30
CA LYS A 81 -7.41 -22.31 1.19
C LYS A 81 -7.90 -22.34 -0.26
N ASN A 82 -7.27 -21.59 -1.16
CA ASN A 82 -7.61 -21.60 -2.58
C ASN A 82 -7.19 -22.91 -3.23
N LYS A 83 -8.02 -23.43 -4.13
CA LYS A 83 -7.73 -24.62 -4.94
C LYS A 83 -7.39 -24.18 -6.36
N LEU A 84 -6.14 -24.41 -6.76
CA LEU A 84 -5.68 -24.12 -8.12
C LEU A 84 -6.05 -25.30 -9.03
N TYR A 85 -6.95 -25.04 -9.97
CA TYR A 85 -7.37 -26.00 -10.99
C TYR A 85 -6.80 -25.64 -12.36
N LYS A 86 -6.69 -26.66 -13.23
CA LYS A 86 -6.62 -26.43 -14.67
C LYS A 86 -8.01 -26.07 -15.16
N SER A 87 -8.31 -24.79 -15.22
CA SER A 87 -9.64 -24.28 -15.57
C SER A 87 -9.78 -24.12 -17.09
N PHE A 88 -10.70 -24.89 -17.68
CA PHE A 88 -11.10 -24.77 -19.10
C PHE A 88 -12.52 -24.20 -19.26
N ILE A 89 -12.97 -23.40 -18.30
CA ILE A 89 -14.31 -22.80 -18.28
C ILE A 89 -14.49 -21.81 -19.44
N GLY A 90 -13.43 -21.09 -19.82
CA GLY A 90 -13.47 -20.06 -20.86
C GLY A 90 -14.22 -18.81 -20.38
N GLN A 91 -15.18 -18.33 -21.18
CA GLN A 91 -15.97 -17.13 -20.90
C GLN A 91 -15.14 -15.84 -20.78
N GLY A 92 -14.11 -15.69 -21.62
CA GLY A 92 -13.27 -14.49 -21.67
C GLY A 92 -12.02 -14.53 -20.78
N TYR A 93 -11.83 -15.59 -19.99
CA TYR A 93 -10.60 -15.83 -19.23
C TYR A 93 -9.94 -17.14 -19.63
N HIS A 94 -8.66 -17.05 -20.00
CA HIS A 94 -7.86 -18.17 -20.45
C HIS A 94 -6.53 -18.16 -19.69
N GLY A 95 -6.08 -19.32 -19.20
CA GLY A 95 -4.78 -19.43 -18.58
C GLY A 95 -3.67 -19.06 -19.55
N THR A 96 -2.67 -18.32 -19.08
CA THR A 96 -1.52 -17.87 -19.87
C THR A 96 -0.23 -18.03 -19.10
N HIS A 97 0.89 -18.15 -19.81
CA HIS A 97 2.22 -18.15 -19.24
C HIS A 97 2.81 -16.74 -19.28
N THR A 98 2.89 -16.08 -18.13
CA THR A 98 3.58 -14.80 -18.00
C THR A 98 5.09 -15.02 -18.03
N PRO A 99 5.84 -14.49 -19.01
CA PRO A 99 7.29 -14.65 -19.05
C PRO A 99 7.96 -14.11 -17.77
N GLY A 100 8.87 -14.90 -17.18
CA GLY A 100 9.50 -14.55 -15.90
C GLY A 100 10.23 -13.20 -15.91
N VAL A 101 10.79 -12.81 -17.06
CA VAL A 101 11.42 -11.49 -17.24
C VAL A 101 10.43 -10.34 -17.13
N ILE A 102 9.18 -10.51 -17.62
CA ILE A 102 8.12 -9.51 -17.50
C ILE A 102 7.58 -9.47 -16.08
N LEU A 103 7.32 -10.63 -15.47
CA LEU A 103 6.86 -10.73 -14.09
C LEU A 103 7.82 -9.99 -13.14
N ARG A 104 9.12 -10.30 -13.22
CA ARG A 104 10.11 -9.77 -12.29
C ARG A 104 10.43 -8.29 -12.51
N ASN A 105 10.58 -7.85 -13.76
CA ASN A 105 11.13 -6.53 -14.06
C ASN A 105 10.07 -5.45 -14.32
N ILE A 106 8.81 -5.84 -14.50
CA ILE A 106 7.69 -4.93 -14.71
C ILE A 106 6.69 -5.05 -13.56
N LEU A 107 6.04 -6.21 -13.40
CA LEU A 107 4.94 -6.35 -12.43
C LEU A 107 5.42 -6.26 -10.96
N GLU A 108 6.59 -6.82 -10.65
CA GLU A 108 7.21 -6.78 -9.32
C GLU A 108 8.16 -5.58 -9.12
N ASN A 109 8.22 -4.64 -10.06
CA ASN A 109 9.16 -3.52 -10.02
C ASN A 109 8.45 -2.18 -9.73
N PRO A 110 8.69 -1.53 -8.57
CA PRO A 110 8.02 -0.28 -8.23
C PRO A 110 8.26 0.84 -9.23
N ALA A 111 9.37 0.85 -9.97
CA ALA A 111 9.63 1.85 -11.01
C ALA A 111 8.55 1.85 -12.11
N TRP A 112 7.86 0.73 -12.33
CA TRP A 112 6.82 0.58 -13.33
C TRP A 112 5.40 0.80 -12.78
N TYR A 113 5.13 0.47 -11.52
CA TYR A 113 3.76 0.51 -10.96
C TYR A 113 3.47 1.65 -9.97
N THR A 114 4.47 2.43 -9.56
CA THR A 114 4.27 3.55 -8.60
C THR A 114 3.96 4.88 -9.28
N ALA A 115 4.40 5.07 -10.52
CA ALA A 115 4.05 6.26 -11.30
C ALA A 115 2.56 6.25 -11.67
N TYR A 116 1.98 7.44 -11.81
CA TYR A 116 0.58 7.60 -12.20
C TYR A 116 0.43 7.91 -13.70
N THR A 117 -0.78 8.32 -14.11
CA THR A 117 -1.08 8.78 -15.47
C THR A 117 0.02 9.71 -16.00
N PRO A 118 0.50 9.52 -17.24
CA PRO A 118 1.60 10.30 -17.81
C PRO A 118 1.17 11.72 -18.20
N TYR A 119 0.75 12.54 -17.23
CA TYR A 119 0.40 13.96 -17.46
C TYR A 119 1.62 14.80 -17.89
N GLN A 120 2.82 14.42 -17.46
CA GLN A 120 4.09 15.04 -17.86
C GLN A 120 4.81 14.11 -18.82
N ALA A 121 4.65 14.35 -20.13
CA ALA A 121 5.11 13.45 -21.18
C ALA A 121 6.63 13.25 -21.18
N GLU A 122 7.40 14.29 -20.93
CA GLU A 122 8.86 14.34 -21.02
C GLU A 122 9.54 13.36 -20.05
N ILE A 123 8.95 13.16 -18.88
CA ILE A 123 9.44 12.24 -17.84
C ILE A 123 8.69 10.90 -17.83
N SER A 124 7.93 10.62 -18.91
CA SER A 124 7.03 9.47 -18.99
C SER A 124 7.17 8.64 -20.26
N GLN A 125 8.16 8.96 -21.10
CA GLN A 125 8.33 8.37 -22.42
C GLN A 125 8.35 6.84 -22.40
N GLY A 126 9.07 6.21 -21.45
CA GLY A 126 9.19 4.74 -21.41
C GLY A 126 7.85 3.99 -21.26
N ARG A 127 6.93 4.48 -20.41
CA ARG A 127 5.60 3.84 -20.27
C ARG A 127 4.64 4.23 -21.38
N MET A 128 4.76 5.43 -21.94
CA MET A 128 3.95 5.84 -23.08
C MET A 128 4.33 5.04 -24.34
N GLU A 129 5.61 4.76 -24.55
CA GLU A 129 6.07 3.88 -25.63
C GLU A 129 5.46 2.48 -25.51
N ALA A 130 5.44 1.90 -24.29
CA ALA A 130 4.77 0.62 -24.06
C ALA A 130 3.25 0.66 -24.37
N VAL A 131 2.58 1.78 -24.09
CA VAL A 131 1.17 1.99 -24.46
C VAL A 131 1.01 2.11 -25.98
N VAL A 132 1.90 2.83 -26.67
CA VAL A 132 1.89 2.89 -28.14
C VAL A 132 2.09 1.48 -28.73
N ASN A 133 3.01 0.69 -28.19
CA ASN A 133 3.21 -0.70 -28.62
C ASN A 133 1.94 -1.55 -28.42
N LEU A 134 1.23 -1.37 -27.30
CA LEU A 134 -0.07 -2.02 -27.06
C LEU A 134 -1.10 -1.60 -28.12
N LEU A 135 -1.21 -0.31 -28.42
CA LEU A 135 -2.16 0.20 -29.42
C LEU A 135 -1.83 -0.32 -30.82
N THR A 136 -0.57 -0.28 -31.22
CA THR A 136 -0.11 -0.83 -32.50
C THR A 136 -0.43 -2.33 -32.59
N MET A 137 -0.13 -3.11 -31.55
CA MET A 137 -0.48 -4.54 -31.52
C MET A 137 -1.98 -4.77 -31.69
N VAL A 138 -2.83 -3.97 -31.05
CA VAL A 138 -4.29 -4.08 -31.21
C VAL A 138 -4.72 -3.75 -32.64
N CYS A 139 -4.22 -2.64 -33.22
CA CYS A 139 -4.52 -2.29 -34.62
C CYS A 139 -4.08 -3.40 -35.58
N ASP A 140 -2.84 -3.89 -35.47
CA ASP A 140 -2.31 -4.94 -36.33
C ASP A 140 -3.14 -6.24 -36.23
N MET A 141 -3.69 -6.55 -35.05
CA MET A 141 -4.53 -7.73 -34.82
C MET A 141 -5.98 -7.56 -35.26
N THR A 142 -6.50 -6.33 -35.38
CA THR A 142 -7.93 -6.07 -35.61
C THR A 142 -8.26 -5.40 -36.94
N GLY A 143 -7.26 -4.85 -37.66
CA GLY A 143 -7.43 -4.11 -38.92
C GLY A 143 -7.79 -2.65 -38.70
#